data_AF-A0A2V7GEY1-F1
#
_entry.id   AF-A0A2V7GEY1-F1
#
_cell.length_a   1.000
_cell.length_b   1.000
_cell.length_c   1.000
_cell.angle_alpha   90.00
_cell.angle_beta   90.00
_cell.angle_gamma   90.00
#
_symmetry.space_group_name_H-M   'P 1'
#
loop_
_entity.id
_entity.type
_entity.pdbx_description
1 polymer ?
#
loop_
_entity_poly.entity_id
_entity_poly.type
_entity_poly.pdbx_seq_one_letter_code
_entity_poly.pdbx_strand_id
1 'polypeptide(L)' 'MDNVVLDHVDFVVRQGETVALLGPSGVGKSVLLKHIIGLIKPDTGDVIVDGL' A
#
# COMPACT_ATOMS: atom_id res chain seq x y z
N MET A 1 18.87 11.79 4.78
CA MET A 1 18.66 10.89 3.63
C MET A 1 17.26 10.37 3.80
N ASP A 2 16.38 10.67 2.86
CA ASP A 2 15.02 10.16 2.90
C ASP A 2 15.08 8.64 2.65
N ASN A 3 14.43 7.88 3.52
CA ASN A 3 14.42 6.42 3.43
C ASN A 3 13.17 5.99 2.66
N VAL A 4 13.36 5.45 1.46
CA VAL A 4 12.26 4.92 0.64
C VAL A 4 11.76 3.61 1.27
N VAL A 5 10.51 3.60 1.72
CA VAL A 5 9.88 2.41 2.34
C VAL A 5 9.09 1.59 1.34
N LEU A 6 8.37 2.25 0.44
CA LEU A 6 7.64 1.66 -0.68
C LEU A 6 8.20 2.27 -1.95
N ASP A 7 8.64 1.42 -2.88
CA ASP A 7 9.27 1.84 -4.13
C ASP A 7 8.44 1.33 -5.31
N HIS A 8 7.77 2.26 -6.01
CA HIS A 8 6.95 1.99 -7.20
C HIS A 8 6.02 0.76 -7.08
N VAL A 9 5.18 0.74 -6.03
CA VAL A 9 4.25 -0.37 -5.76
C VAL A 9 2.89 -0.12 -6.40
N ASP A 10 2.52 -0.95 -7.38
CA ASP A 10 1.23 -0.91 -8.07
C ASP A 10 0.52 -2.26 -8.00
N PHE A 11 -0.76 -2.26 -7.59
CA PHE A 11 -1.62 -3.43 -7.63
C PHE A 11 -3.10 -3.02 -7.62
N VAL A 12 -3.97 -3.96 -8.01
CA VAL A 12 -5.43 -3.83 -7.94
C VAL A 12 -5.97 -5.02 -7.17
N VAL A 13 -6.87 -4.76 -6.23
CA VAL A 13 -7.68 -5.80 -5.56
C VAL A 13 -9.11 -5.66 -6.06
N ARG A 14 -9.64 -6.71 -6.69
CA ARG A 14 -11.01 -6.71 -7.22
C ARG A 14 -12.02 -7.12 -6.14
N GLN A 15 -13.27 -6.73 -6.37
CA GLN A 15 -14.38 -7.17 -5.52
C GLN A 15 -14.43 -8.70 -5.43
N GLY A 16 -14.49 -9.22 -4.20
CA GLY A 16 -14.50 -10.65 -3.92
C GLY A 16 -13.13 -11.34 -3.88
N GLU A 17 -12.04 -10.64 -4.22
CA GLU A 17 -10.69 -11.19 -4.06
C GLU A 17 -10.24 -11.12 -2.60
N THR A 18 -9.59 -12.19 -2.14
CA THR A 18 -8.81 -12.17 -0.89
C THR A 18 -7.33 -12.18 -1.24
N VAL A 19 -6.59 -11.17 -0.80
CA VAL A 19 -5.16 -11.00 -1.09
C VAL A 19 -4.36 -11.09 0.20
N ALA A 20 -3.28 -11.88 0.18
CA ALA A 20 -2.32 -11.97 1.28
C ALA A 20 -1.07 -11.14 0.96
N LEU A 21 -0.69 -10.23 1.86
CA LEU A 21 0.53 -9.45 1.76
C LEU A 21 1.67 -10.15 2.53
N LEU A 22 2.62 -10.72 1.79
CA LEU A 22 3.73 -11.50 2.35
C LEU A 22 5.06 -10.75 2.26
N GLY A 23 5.98 -11.06 3.17
CA GLY A 23 7.36 -10.54 3.13
C GLY A 23 8.02 -10.46 4.50
N PRO A 24 9.35 -10.23 4.57
CA PRO A 24 10.09 -10.13 5.83
C PRO A 24 9.62 -8.99 6.75
N SER A 25 9.99 -9.03 8.02
CA SER A 25 9.77 -7.88 8.92
C SER A 25 10.52 -6.64 8.41
N GLY A 26 9.93 -5.45 8.56
CA GLY A 26 10.55 -4.18 8.16
C GLY A 26 10.41 -3.79 6.68
N VAL A 27 9.94 -4.67 5.80
CA VAL A 27 9.82 -4.40 4.34
C VAL A 27 8.69 -3.42 3.95
N GLY A 28 8.01 -2.79 4.92
CA GLY A 28 6.97 -1.80 4.61
C GLY A 28 5.53 -2.34 4.53
N LYS A 29 5.25 -3.61 4.84
CA LYS A 29 3.88 -4.17 4.79
C LYS A 29 2.85 -3.37 5.59
N SER A 30 3.17 -3.03 6.84
CA SER A 30 2.27 -2.22 7.68
C SER A 30 2.15 -0.79 7.16
N VAL A 31 3.18 -0.25 6.52
CA VAL A 31 3.12 1.07 5.88
C VAL A 31 2.17 1.02 4.69
N LEU A 32 2.26 0.00 3.84
CA LEU A 32 1.32 -0.19 2.72
C LEU A 32 -0.13 -0.32 3.22
N LEU A 33 -0.40 -1.17 4.22
CA LEU A 33 -1.75 -1.32 4.78
C LEU A 33 -2.30 -0.01 5.37
N LYS A 34 -1.45 0.82 6.00
CA LYS A 34 -1.86 2.13 6.52
C LYS A 34 -2.24 3.11 5.42
N HIS A 35 -1.60 3.05 4.25
CA HIS A 35 -2.02 3.82 3.08
C HIS A 35 -3.39 3.35 2.56
N ILE A 36 -3.58 2.03 2.43
CA ILE A 36 -4.84 1.45 1.92
C ILE A 36 -6.05 1.87 2.77
N ILE A 37 -5.90 1.90 4.10
CA ILE A 37 -6.98 2.31 5.02
C ILE A 37 -7.06 3.83 5.23
N GLY A 38 -6.24 4.63 4.53
CA GLY A 38 -6.22 6.08 4.62
C GLY A 38 -5.67 6.65 5.94
N LEU A 39 -4.93 5.85 6.74
CA LEU A 39 -4.33 6.33 7.99
C LEU A 39 -3.15 7.28 7.74
N ILE A 40 -2.43 7.09 6.63
CA ILE A 40 -1.37 7.98 6.15
C ILE A 40 -1.52 8.15 4.64
N LYS A 41 -1.12 9.32 4.12
CA LYS A 41 -1.11 9.60 2.68
C LYS A 41 0.25 9.21 2.07
N PRO A 42 0.25 8.69 0.83
CA PRO A 42 1.50 8.38 0.16
C PRO A 42 2.25 9.66 -0.20
N ASP A 43 3.58 9.60 -0.21
CA ASP A 43 4.42 10.72 -0.64
C ASP A 43 4.23 11.01 -2.14
N THR A 44 3.97 9.97 -2.93
CA THR A 44 3.67 10.04 -4.38
C THR A 44 2.66 8.95 -4.77
N GLY A 45 1.90 9.21 -5.84
CA GLY A 45 0.87 8.27 -6.33
C GLY A 45 -0.44 8.36 -5.53
N ASP A 46 -1.35 7.43 -5.82
CA ASP A 46 -2.72 7.47 -5.32
C ASP A 46 -3.20 6.09 -4.82
N VAL A 47 -4.08 6.10 -3.82
CA VAL A 47 -4.86 4.94 -3.40
C VAL A 47 -6.31 5.24 -3.74
N ILE A 48 -6.89 4.46 -4.65
CA ILE A 48 -8.25 4.66 -5.16
C ILE A 48 -9.14 3.54 -4.64
N VAL A 49 -10.26 3.89 -3.99
CA VAL A 49 -11.22 2.91 -3.45
C VAL A 49 -12.57 3.16 -4.09
N ASP A 50 -13.16 2.13 -4.71
CA ASP A 50 -14.43 2.23 -5.43
C ASP A 50 -14.46 3.34 -6.51
N GLY A 51 -13.29 3.67 -7.07
CA GLY A 51 -13.13 4.73 -8.07
C GLY A 51 -13.04 6.15 -7.52
N LEU A 52 -12.88 6.31 -6.20
CA LEU A 52 -12.75 7.58 -5.48
C LEU A 52 -11.35 7.77 -4.89
#